data_AF-A0A5K0Z4C0-F1
#
_entry.id   AF-A0A5K0Z4C0-F1
#
_cell.length_a   1.000
_cell.length_b   1.000
_cell.length_c   1.000
_cell.angle_alpha   90.00
_cell.angle_beta   90.00
_cell.angle_gamma   90.00
#
_symmetry.space_group_name_H-M   'P 1'
#
loop_
_entity.id
_entity.type
_entity.pdbx_description
1 polymer ?
#
loop_
_entity_poly.entity_id
_entity_poly.type
_entity_poly.pdbx_seq_one_letter_code
_entity_poly.pdbx_strand_id
1 'polypeptide(L)' 'FFEFILEKLSSSTTSEPIKKMKNNEVILVAGATGGVGKRVVDILRKKGLPVRIL' A
#
# COMPACT_ATOMS: atom_id res chain seq x y z
N PHE A 1 15.15 -16.63 14.73
CA PHE A 1 15.17 -15.71 13.57
C PHE A 1 13.96 -15.91 12.66
N PHE A 2 13.67 -17.14 12.20
CA PHE A 2 12.51 -17.40 11.34
C PHE A 2 11.16 -17.13 12.00
N GLU A 3 11.04 -17.44 13.30
CA GLU A 3 9.83 -17.17 14.11
C GLU A 3 9.49 -15.67 14.19
N PHE A 4 10.49 -14.80 14.35
CA PHE A 4 10.31 -13.35 14.40
C PHE A 4 9.72 -12.79 13.08
N ILE A 5 10.13 -13.34 11.94
CA ILE A 5 9.60 -12.95 10.63
C ILE A 5 8.17 -13.46 10.46
N LEU A 6 7.89 -14.70 10.89
CA LEU A 6 6.58 -15.31 10.77
C LEU A 6 5.54 -14.61 11.68
N GLU A 7 5.94 -14.23 12.89
CA GLU A 7 5.15 -13.45 13.85
C GLU A 7 4.83 -12.05 13.31
N LYS A 8 5.80 -11.40 12.65
CA LYS A 8 5.56 -10.09 12.02
C LYS A 8 4.61 -10.16 10.83
N LEU A 9 4.64 -11.25 10.07
CA LEU A 9 3.76 -11.46 8.91
C LEU A 9 2.35 -11.89 9.34
N SER A 10 2.23 -12.77 10.33
CA SER A 10 0.93 -13.23 10.84
C SER A 10 0.13 -12.12 11.54
N SER A 11 0.81 -11.17 12.18
CA SER A 11 0.16 -9.99 12.78
C SER A 11 -0.44 -9.01 11.76
N SER A 12 -0.11 -9.12 10.46
CA SER A 12 -0.57 -8.19 9.42
C SER A 12 -1.87 -8.60 8.73
N THR A 13 -2.42 -9.78 9.04
CA THR A 13 -3.72 -10.21 8.51
C THR A 13 -4.86 -9.70 9.38
N THR A 14 -4.98 -8.37 9.52
CA THR A 14 -6.24 -7.76 9.94
C THR A 14 -7.18 -7.83 8.74
N SER A 15 -7.97 -8.89 8.69
CA SER A 15 -9.13 -9.02 7.80
C SER A 15 -10.24 -8.08 8.29
N GLU A 16 -10.00 -6.78 8.23
CA GLU A 16 -11.08 -5.81 8.34
C GLU A 16 -11.98 -5.95 7.11
N PRO A 17 -13.33 -5.85 7.27
CA PRO A 17 -14.25 -5.90 6.14
C PRO A 17 -13.82 -4.84 5.14
N ILE A 18 -13.92 -5.15 3.84
CA ILE A 18 -13.54 -4.27 2.72
C ILE A 18 -14.29 -2.94 2.88
N LYS A 19 -13.72 -2.03 3.65
CA LYS A 19 -14.24 -0.70 3.89
C LYS A 19 -13.97 0.00 2.59
N LYS A 20 -15.02 0.17 1.78
CA LYS A 20 -14.91 0.92 0.52
C LYS A 20 -14.19 2.23 0.85
N MET A 21 -13.07 2.46 0.18
CA MET A 21 -12.27 3.68 0.34
C MET A 21 -13.23 4.85 0.28
N LYS A 22 -13.35 5.62 1.37
CA LYS A 22 -14.12 6.85 1.34
C LYS A 22 -13.48 7.77 0.29
N ASN A 23 -14.29 8.59 -0.37
CA ASN A 23 -13.87 9.45 -1.50
C ASN A 23 -12.68 10.39 -1.23
N ASN A 24 -12.20 10.50 0.02
CA ASN A 24 -11.06 11.34 0.44
C ASN A 24 -9.87 10.54 1.00
N GLU A 25 -9.84 9.22 0.87
CA GLU A 25 -8.68 8.41 1.31
C GLU A 25 -7.55 8.49 0.27
N VAL A 26 -6.37 8.95 0.70
CA VAL A 26 -5.18 9.11 -0.15
C VAL A 26 -4.29 7.87 -0.01
N ILE A 27 -3.83 7.33 -1.13
CA ILE A 27 -2.93 6.17 -1.15
C ILE A 27 -1.50 6.64 -0.90
N LEU A 28 -0.84 6.06 0.10
CA LEU A 28 0.55 6.33 0.43
C LEU A 28 1.44 5.23 -0.15
N VAL A 29 2.39 5.61 -1.01
CA VAL A 29 3.38 4.66 -1.57
C VAL A 29 4.78 5.08 -1.10
N ALA A 30 5.37 4.25 -0.24
CA ALA A 30 6.76 4.41 0.17
C ALA A 30 7.71 3.84 -0.90
N GLY A 31 8.88 4.45 -1.08
CA GLY A 31 9.92 3.93 -1.98
C GLY A 31 9.53 3.99 -3.46
N ALA A 32 8.73 4.97 -3.86
CA ALA A 32 8.33 5.15 -5.25
C ALA A 32 9.34 5.96 -6.10
N THR A 33 10.59 6.05 -5.64
CA THR A 33 11.69 6.72 -6.36
C THR A 33 12.05 6.00 -7.65
N GLY A 34 11.89 4.67 -7.69
CA GLY A 34 12.22 3.85 -8.86
C GLY A 34 11.62 2.44 -8.81
N GLY A 35 11.96 1.62 -9.80
CA GLY A 35 11.56 0.22 -9.86
C GLY A 35 10.05 0.00 -9.78
N VAL A 36 9.63 -0.93 -8.93
CA VAL A 36 8.22 -1.30 -8.76
C VAL A 36 7.42 -0.18 -8.10
N GLY A 37 8.00 0.52 -7.11
CA GLY A 37 7.31 1.61 -6.40
C GLY A 37 6.85 2.71 -7.35
N LYS A 38 7.73 3.15 -8.25
CA LYS A 38 7.38 4.13 -9.30
C LYS A 38 6.27 3.61 -10.21
N ARG A 39 6.36 2.35 -10.66
CA ARG A 39 5.37 1.73 -11.55
C ARG A 39 3.98 1.64 -10.91
N VAL A 40 3.91 1.35 -9.61
CA VAL A 40 2.65 1.31 -8.86
C VAL A 40 2.03 2.72 -8.80
N VAL A 41 2.83 3.74 -8.50
CA VAL A 41 2.34 5.14 -8.50
C VAL A 41 1.82 5.56 -9.86
N ASP A 42 2.52 5.23 -10.95
CA ASP A 42 2.11 5.56 -12.30
C ASP A 42 0.74 4.93 -12.66
N ILE A 43 0.55 3.66 -12.30
CA ILE A 43 -0.72 2.95 -12.53
C ILE A 43 -1.86 3.58 -11.72
N LEU A 44 -1.62 3.89 -10.43
CA LEU A 44 -2.64 4.47 -9.56
C LEU A 44 -3.05 5.88 -10.00
N ARG A 45 -2.09 6.70 -10.43
CA ARG A 45 -2.34 8.03 -11.01
C ARG A 45 -3.14 7.93 -12.30
N LYS A 46 -2.83 6.98 -13.18
CA LYS A 46 -3.58 6.74 -14.43
C LYS A 46 -5.04 6.36 -14.16
N LYS A 47 -5.32 5.72 -13.02
CA LYS A 47 -6.69 5.38 -12.58
C LYS A 47 -7.43 6.55 -11.92
N GLY A 48 -6.82 7.74 -11.84
CA GLY A 48 -7.42 8.92 -11.23
C GLY A 48 -7.48 8.87 -9.70
N LEU A 49 -6.71 7.98 -9.07
CA LEU A 49 -6.68 7.85 -7.62
C LEU A 49 -5.69 8.87 -7.02
N PRO A 50 -6.03 9.50 -5.88
CA PRO A 50 -5.12 10.41 -5.19
C PRO A 50 -3.98 9.61 -4.53
N VAL A 51 -2.74 9.88 -4.95
CA VAL A 51 -1.54 9.18 -4.45
C VAL A 51 -0.51 10.16 -3.90
N ARG A 52 0.02 9.85 -2.72
CA ARG A 52 1.15 10.52 -2.09
C ARG A 52 2.35 9.58 -1.97
N ILE A 53 3.54 10.11 -2.20
CA ILE A 53 4.79 9.34 -2.21
C ILE A 53 5.59 9.68 -0.95
N LEU A 54 6.25 8.68 -0.36
CA LEU A 54 7.26 8.83 0.69
C LEU A 54 8.61 8.25 0.26
#